data_AF-X1I5V5-F1
#
_entry.id   AF-X1I5V5-F1
#
_cell.length_a   1.000
_cell.length_b   1.000
_cell.length_c   1.000
_cell.angle_alpha   90.00
_cell.angle_beta   90.00
_cell.angle_gamma   90.00
#
_symmetry.space_group_name_H-M   'P 1'
#
loop_
_entity.id
_entity.type
_entity.pdbx_description
1 polymer ?
#
loop_
_entity_poly.entity_id
_entity_poly.type
_entity_poly.pdbx_seq_one_letter_code
_entity_poly.pdbx_strand_id
1 'polypeptide(L)'
;MIKGFHCPEGKGDLFFNECLKCAASHKNTCQFDYPILAAMHRNIRKGDGISVSSLLNCLRKVVLQIRNDVYLDPKELYYAFRGQLFHTVIAQAQADGAICEKRFKRTVAGIILSGHPDVIYPEC
;
A
#
# COMPACT_ATOMS: atom_id res chain seq x y z
N MET A 1 9.60 -1.65 10.69
CA MET A 1 8.17 -1.28 10.72
C MET A 1 7.96 0.09 10.08
N ILE A 2 6.93 0.25 9.25
CA ILE A 2 6.65 1.54 8.59
C ILE A 2 5.98 2.48 9.61
N LYS A 3 6.59 3.64 9.87
CA LYS A 3 6.17 4.57 10.94
C LYS A 3 5.46 5.82 10.44
N GLY A 4 5.76 6.26 9.23
CA GLY A 4 5.23 7.51 8.72
C GLY A 4 5.73 7.88 7.32
N PHE A 5 5.72 9.17 7.04
CA PHE A 5 6.08 9.73 5.74
C PHE A 5 7.27 10.68 5.85
N HIS A 6 8.10 10.68 4.82
CA HIS A 6 9.03 11.77 4.55
C HIS A 6 8.23 12.99 4.07
N CYS A 7 8.31 14.12 4.78
CA CYS A 7 7.57 15.31 4.42
C CYS A 7 8.09 15.92 3.10
N PRO A 8 7.26 16.07 2.05
CA PRO A 8 7.68 16.66 0.78
C PRO A 8 8.14 18.13 0.90
N GLU A 9 7.69 18.82 1.93
CA GLU A 9 7.97 20.24 2.20
C GLU A 9 9.19 20.44 3.10
N GLY A 10 10.00 19.40 3.34
CA GLY A 10 11.26 19.54 4.08
C GLY A 10 11.14 19.56 5.61
N LYS A 11 10.00 19.19 6.18
CA LYS A 11 9.83 19.05 7.65
C LYS A 11 10.44 17.77 8.24
N GLY A 12 11.19 17.02 7.44
CA GLY A 12 11.78 15.74 7.84
C GLY A 12 10.75 14.61 7.94
N ASP A 13 11.05 13.66 8.82
CA ASP A 13 10.27 12.44 9.01
C ASP A 13 9.12 12.70 9.97
N LEU A 14 7.89 12.46 9.52
CA LEU A 14 6.67 12.68 10.30
C LEU A 14 5.94 11.37 10.50
N PHE A 15 5.42 11.13 11.71
CA PHE A 15 4.51 10.01 11.93
C PHE A 15 3.20 10.19 11.15
N PHE A 16 2.52 9.09 10.83
CA PHE A 16 1.26 9.16 10.07
C PHE A 16 0.23 10.11 10.66
N ASN A 17 0.08 10.12 11.99
CA ASN A 17 -0.87 11.00 12.69
C ASN A 17 -0.49 12.49 12.56
N GLU A 18 0.80 12.83 12.63
CA GLU A 18 1.30 14.20 12.47
C GLU A 18 1.12 14.68 11.04
N CYS A 19 1.45 13.84 10.06
CA CYS A 19 1.26 14.14 8.65
C CYS A 19 -0.22 14.37 8.32
N LEU A 20 -1.12 13.51 8.81
CA LEU A 20 -2.57 13.66 8.62
C LEU A 20 -3.13 14.92 9.29
N LYS A 21 -2.68 15.26 10.50
CA LYS A 21 -3.06 16.52 11.17
C LYS A 21 -2.58 17.74 10.39
N CYS A 22 -1.36 17.70 9.86
CA CYS A 22 -0.82 18.75 9.00
C CYS A 22 -1.69 18.95 7.75
N ALA A 23 -2.06 17.85 7.07
CA ALA A 23 -2.93 17.87 5.89
C ALA A 23 -4.32 18.44 6.21
N ALA A 24 -4.93 18.03 7.32
CA ALA A 24 -6.24 18.51 7.77
C ALA A 24 -6.26 20.00 8.15
N SER A 25 -5.11 20.61 8.45
CA SER A 25 -5.04 22.03 8.82
C SER A 25 -5.20 22.98 7.63
N HIS A 26 -5.06 22.49 6.39
CA HIS A 26 -5.02 23.31 5.16
C HIS A 26 -3.99 24.45 5.15
N LYS A 27 -3.04 24.48 6.10
CA LYS A 27 -1.98 25.49 6.21
C LYS A 27 -0.63 25.02 5.63
N ASN A 28 -0.65 23.96 4.83
CA ASN A 28 0.54 23.40 4.21
C ASN A 28 0.44 23.50 2.68
N THR A 29 1.58 23.54 2.01
CA THR A 29 1.72 23.63 0.54
C THR A 29 1.88 22.26 -0.12
N CYS A 30 1.74 21.17 0.65
CA CYS A 30 1.92 19.83 0.14
C CYS A 30 0.80 19.48 -0.86
N GLN A 31 1.16 18.88 -1.98
CA GLN A 31 0.21 18.43 -3.02
C GLN A 31 -0.74 17.29 -2.57
N PHE A 32 -0.59 16.77 -1.36
CA PHE A 32 -1.35 15.62 -0.87
C PHE A 32 -2.34 16.03 0.22
N ASP A 33 -3.63 15.98 -0.12
CA ASP A 33 -4.69 16.22 0.83
C ASP A 33 -4.89 15.07 1.82
N TYR A 34 -5.57 15.36 2.93
CA TYR A 34 -5.93 14.38 3.96
C TYR A 34 -6.50 13.06 3.41
N PRO A 35 -7.53 13.04 2.53
CA PRO A 35 -8.10 11.79 2.04
C PRO A 35 -7.08 10.92 1.28
N ILE A 36 -6.17 11.54 0.52
CA ILE A 36 -5.14 10.83 -0.25
C ILE A 36 -4.15 10.17 0.71
N LEU A 37 -3.61 10.94 1.66
CA LEU A 37 -2.67 10.42 2.67
C LEU A 37 -3.32 9.35 3.56
N ALA A 38 -4.59 9.53 3.92
CA ALA A 38 -5.33 8.56 4.71
C ALA A 38 -5.57 7.26 3.93
N ALA A 39 -5.84 7.34 2.63
CA ALA A 39 -5.97 6.18 1.75
C ALA A 39 -4.63 5.45 1.58
N MET A 40 -3.53 6.18 1.36
CA MET A 40 -2.18 5.60 1.31
C MET A 40 -1.86 4.85 2.61
N HIS A 41 -2.06 5.49 3.76
CA HIS A 41 -1.79 4.88 5.07
C HIS A 41 -2.64 3.62 5.30
N ARG A 42 -3.93 3.63 4.96
CA ARG A 42 -4.79 2.45 5.07
C ARG A 42 -4.32 1.27 4.22
N ASN A 43 -3.71 1.54 3.07
CA ASN A 43 -3.21 0.52 2.15
C ASN A 43 -1.82 -0.01 2.51
N ILE A 44 -1.10 0.65 3.42
CA ILE A 44 0.16 0.14 3.95
C ILE A 44 -0.12 -1.11 4.78
N ARG A 45 0.35 -2.26 4.28
CA ARG A 45 0.10 -3.54 4.92
C ARG A 45 0.91 -3.67 6.20
N LYS A 46 0.21 -3.95 7.30
CA LYS A 46 0.76 -4.50 8.54
C LYS A 46 0.37 -5.98 8.57
N GLY A 47 1.27 -6.89 8.22
CA GLY A 47 0.90 -8.31 8.13
C GLY A 47 2.08 -9.26 8.36
N ASP A 48 1.78 -10.39 8.99
CA ASP A 48 2.70 -11.43 9.44
C ASP A 48 3.16 -12.36 8.30
N GLY A 49 3.51 -11.80 7.14
CA GLY A 49 3.90 -12.60 5.99
C GLY A 49 4.43 -11.79 4.81
N ILE A 50 4.92 -12.50 3.79
CA ILE A 50 5.49 -11.90 2.59
C ILE A 50 4.39 -11.80 1.52
N SER A 51 4.20 -10.61 0.95
CA SER A 51 3.30 -10.47 -0.20
C SER A 51 3.97 -11.02 -1.46
N VAL A 52 3.20 -11.61 -2.38
CA VAL A 52 3.74 -12.10 -3.66
C VAL A 52 4.46 -10.99 -4.44
N SER A 53 3.95 -9.75 -4.40
CA SER A 53 4.62 -8.59 -5.02
C SER A 53 5.97 -8.26 -4.38
N SER A 54 6.15 -8.55 -3.08
CA SER A 54 7.43 -8.36 -2.39
C SER A 54 8.51 -9.34 -2.87
N LEU A 55 8.14 -10.51 -3.41
CA LEU A 55 9.08 -11.49 -3.95
C LEU A 55 9.76 -10.99 -5.24
N LEU A 56 9.10 -10.11 -5.98
CA LEU A 56 9.60 -9.54 -7.23
C LEU A 56 10.47 -8.28 -7.02
N ASN A 57 10.53 -7.78 -5.78
CA ASN A 57 11.31 -6.62 -5.42
C ASN A 57 12.71 -7.00 -4.92
N CYS A 58 13.55 -5.99 -4.67
CA CYS A 58 14.81 -6.20 -3.96
C CYS A 58 14.52 -6.79 -2.56
N LEU A 59 14.86 -8.07 -2.37
CA LEU A 59 14.61 -8.80 -1.13
C LEU A 59 15.30 -8.13 0.07
N ARG A 60 16.47 -7.52 -0.14
CA ARG A 60 17.16 -6.76 0.91
C ARG A 60 16.33 -5.57 1.39
N LYS A 61 15.69 -4.84 0.48
CA LYS A 61 14.77 -3.73 0.84
C LYS A 61 13.60 -4.24 1.68
N VAL A 62 12.98 -5.35 1.27
CA VAL A 62 11.86 -5.97 1.99
C VAL A 62 12.26 -6.36 3.42
N VAL A 63 13.40 -7.04 3.58
CA VAL A 63 13.93 -7.42 4.90
C VAL A 63 14.23 -6.19 5.76
N LEU A 64 14.84 -5.15 5.18
CA LEU A 64 15.14 -3.91 5.90
C LEU A 64 13.89 -3.17 6.37
N GLN A 65 12.83 -3.10 5.55
CA GLN A 65 11.56 -2.46 5.91
C GLN A 65 10.82 -3.19 7.04
N ILE A 66 10.96 -4.53 7.11
CA ILE A 66 10.45 -5.33 8.21
C ILE A 66 11.22 -5.02 9.49
N ARG A 67 12.56 -5.09 9.43
CA ARG A 67 13.44 -5.05 10.61
C ARG A 67 13.68 -3.65 11.19
N ASN A 68 13.56 -2.60 10.39
CA ASN A 68 13.92 -1.24 10.82
C ASN A 68 12.71 -0.32 10.73
N ASP A 69 12.71 0.70 11.56
CA ASP A 69 11.76 1.79 11.44
C ASP A 69 12.05 2.58 10.17
N VAL A 70 11.04 2.68 9.29
CA VAL A 70 11.17 3.32 7.99
C VAL A 70 10.03 4.31 7.77
N TYR A 71 10.37 5.40 7.09
CA TYR A 71 9.44 6.38 6.58
C TYR A 71 9.36 6.24 5.06
N LEU A 72 8.19 6.49 4.50
CA LEU A 72 7.95 6.33 3.06
C LEU A 72 7.82 7.70 2.40
N ASP A 73 8.24 7.80 1.14
CA ASP A 73 7.92 8.98 0.35
C ASP A 73 6.46 8.88 -0.15
N PRO A 74 5.58 9.83 0.21
CA PRO A 74 4.20 9.83 -0.28
C PRO A 74 4.13 10.00 -1.81
N LYS A 75 5.14 10.56 -2.47
CA LYS A 75 5.22 10.63 -3.94
C LYS A 75 5.36 9.26 -4.58
N GLU A 76 6.14 8.36 -3.99
CA GLU A 76 6.25 6.97 -4.47
C GLU A 76 4.92 6.23 -4.27
N LEU A 77 4.28 6.42 -3.11
CA LEU A 77 3.01 5.77 -2.79
C LEU A 77 1.82 6.31 -3.59
N TYR A 78 1.92 7.51 -4.15
CA TYR A 78 0.87 8.09 -4.97
C TYR A 78 0.57 7.25 -6.20
N TYR A 79 1.59 6.68 -6.83
CA TYR A 79 1.40 5.78 -7.97
C TYR A 79 0.71 4.47 -7.58
N ALA A 80 1.06 3.91 -6.42
CA ALA A 80 0.37 2.73 -5.88
C ALA A 80 -1.09 3.03 -5.54
N PHE A 81 -1.37 4.19 -4.94
CA PHE A 81 -2.73 4.66 -4.68
C PHE A 81 -3.54 4.81 -5.98
N ARG A 82 -2.97 5.42 -7.02
CA ARG A 82 -3.62 5.56 -8.33
C ARG A 82 -3.92 4.20 -8.96
N GLY A 83 -2.98 3.26 -8.90
CA GLY A 83 -3.20 1.88 -9.33
C GLY A 83 -4.43 1.28 -8.65
N GLN A 84 -4.54 1.41 -7.33
CA GLN A 84 -5.67 0.91 -6.55
C GLN A 84 -7.02 1.48 -7.00
N LEU A 85 -7.08 2.75 -7.43
CA LEU A 85 -8.29 3.34 -8.00
C LEU A 85 -8.72 2.60 -9.27
N PHE A 86 -7.78 2.32 -10.17
CA PHE A 86 -8.07 1.56 -11.39
C PHE A 86 -8.55 0.15 -11.08
N HIS A 87 -7.88 -0.57 -10.18
CA HIS A 87 -8.31 -1.90 -9.73
C HIS A 87 -9.75 -1.87 -9.20
N THR A 88 -10.10 -0.85 -8.43
CA THR A 88 -11.46 -0.70 -7.87
C THR A 88 -12.51 -0.49 -8.96
N VAL A 89 -12.22 0.33 -9.97
CA VAL A 89 -13.12 0.55 -11.12
C VAL A 89 -13.24 -0.69 -11.98
N ILE A 90 -12.12 -1.35 -12.28
CA ILE A 90 -12.09 -2.56 -13.10
C ILE A 90 -12.87 -3.69 -12.43
N ALA A 91 -12.75 -3.86 -11.10
CA ALA A 91 -13.48 -4.87 -10.35
C ALA A 91 -15.01 -4.70 -10.43
N GLN A 92 -15.51 -3.47 -10.61
CA GLN A 92 -16.95 -3.20 -10.76
C GLN A 92 -17.51 -3.59 -12.13
N ALA A 93 -16.65 -3.72 -13.14
CA ALA A 93 -17.05 -4.01 -14.52
C ALA A 93 -16.89 -5.48 -14.91
N GLN A 94 -16.63 -6.37 -13.95
CA GLN A 94 -16.30 -7.77 -14.21
C GLN A 94 -17.55 -8.61 -14.50
N ALA A 95 -17.35 -9.67 -15.29
CA ALA A 95 -18.40 -10.62 -15.61
C ALA A 95 -18.87 -11.40 -14.37
N ASP A 96 -20.12 -11.84 -14.39
CA ASP A 96 -20.69 -12.68 -13.34
C ASP A 96 -19.85 -13.96 -13.16
N GLY A 97 -19.57 -14.29 -11.90
CA GLY A 97 -18.73 -15.44 -11.53
C GLY A 97 -17.22 -15.17 -11.52
N ALA A 98 -16.75 -14.00 -11.94
CA ALA A 98 -15.34 -13.64 -11.84
C ALA A 98 -14.91 -13.41 -10.38
N ILE A 99 -13.76 -13.95 -10.00
CA ILE A 99 -13.14 -13.71 -8.68
C ILE A 99 -12.23 -12.48 -8.80
N CYS A 100 -12.62 -11.38 -8.17
CA CYS A 100 -11.93 -10.09 -8.30
C CYS A 100 -11.32 -9.66 -6.97
N GLU A 101 -10.05 -9.23 -6.98
CA GLU A 101 -9.32 -8.69 -5.82
C GLU A 101 -9.36 -9.59 -4.56
N LYS A 102 -9.65 -10.89 -4.75
CA LYS A 102 -9.82 -11.84 -3.65
C LYS A 102 -8.48 -12.26 -3.11
N ARG A 103 -8.34 -12.25 -1.79
CA ARG A 103 -7.09 -12.63 -1.14
C ARG A 103 -6.93 -14.14 -1.03
N PHE A 104 -5.75 -14.61 -1.37
CA PHE A 104 -5.29 -15.97 -1.15
C PHE A 104 -4.07 -15.95 -0.25
N LYS A 105 -3.93 -17.02 0.54
CA LYS A 105 -2.79 -17.26 1.41
C LYS A 105 -2.32 -18.70 1.23
N ARG A 106 -1.03 -18.91 1.32
CA ARG A 106 -0.41 -20.25 1.31
C ARG A 106 0.80 -20.24 2.21
N THR A 107 0.97 -21.28 3.02
CA THR A 107 2.19 -21.49 3.80
C THR A 107 3.17 -22.32 3.00
N VAL A 108 4.40 -21.82 2.84
CA VAL A 108 5.50 -22.52 2.16
C VAL A 108 6.72 -22.42 3.07
N ALA A 109 7.32 -23.57 3.42
CA ALA A 109 8.48 -23.64 4.34
C ALA A 109 8.26 -22.85 5.66
N GLY A 110 7.05 -22.88 6.22
CA GLY A 110 6.70 -22.17 7.45
C GLY A 110 6.44 -20.65 7.29
N ILE A 111 6.58 -20.10 6.08
CA ILE A 111 6.35 -18.68 5.78
C ILE A 111 4.97 -18.51 5.14
N ILE A 112 4.19 -17.56 5.63
CA ILE A 112 2.91 -17.19 5.02
C ILE A 112 3.17 -16.30 3.79
N LEU A 113 2.83 -16.82 2.62
CA LEU A 113 2.74 -16.06 1.38
C LEU A 113 1.30 -15.59 1.19
N SER A 114 1.12 -14.33 0.78
CA SER A 114 -0.21 -13.78 0.50
C SER A 114 -0.24 -12.95 -0.77
N GLY A 115 -1.36 -13.01 -1.48
CA GLY A 115 -1.59 -12.25 -2.71
C GLY A 115 -3.08 -12.07 -2.97
N HIS A 116 -3.40 -11.17 -3.89
CA HIS A 116 -4.73 -11.05 -4.48
C HIS A 116 -4.51 -10.93 -5.99
N PRO A 117 -5.03 -11.87 -6.79
CA PRO A 117 -5.15 -11.68 -8.23
C PRO A 117 -6.12 -10.54 -8.52
N ASP A 118 -5.87 -9.78 -9.58
CA ASP A 118 -6.76 -8.71 -10.02
C ASP A 118 -8.12 -9.29 -10.43
N VAL A 119 -8.10 -10.32 -11.28
CA VAL A 119 -9.28 -11.08 -11.71
C VAL A 119 -8.92 -12.52 -12.07
N ILE A 120 -9.82 -13.46 -11.75
CA ILE A 120 -9.82 -14.83 -12.28
C ILE A 120 -11.20 -15.09 -12.88
N TYR A 121 -11.24 -15.41 -14.18
CA TYR A 121 -12.47 -15.81 -14.87
C TYR A 121 -12.72 -17.32 -14.69
N PRO A 122 -13.99 -17.76 -14.59
CA PRO A 122 -14.32 -19.17 -14.63
C PRO A 122 -13.90 -19.78 -15.98
N GLU A 123 -13.48 -21.04 -15.96
CA GLU A 123 -13.24 -21.80 -17.19
C GLU A 123 -14.57 -22.03 -17.93
N CYS A 124 -14.54 -21.88 -19.26
CA CYS A 124 -15.70 -22.04 -20.14
C CYS A 124 -16.15 -23.50 -20.26
#